data_AF-A0A3B8IM90-F1
#
_entry.id   AF-A0A3B8IM90-F1
#
_cell.length_a   1.000
_cell.length_b   1.000
_cell.length_c   1.000
_cell.angle_alpha   90.00
_cell.angle_beta   90.00
_cell.angle_gamma   90.00
#
_symmetry.space_group_name_H-M   'P 1'
#
loop_
_entity.id
_entity.type
_entity.pdbx_description
1 polymer ?
#
loop_
_entity_poly.entity_id
_entity_poly.type
_entity_poly.pdbx_seq_one_letter_code
_entity_poly.pdbx_strand_id
1 'polypeptide(L)'
;MVFLKGKNSMLLGILGAFAFGCSQVEITPPAEDFMLNITFVMDDTADRLDNLGDPVSVPAGNAGQNPDFETLGIHFIGLYPDRFTPYENGLTVFSSPTTDAGGVEAIDFENELFLTETENMISVPLSELEAGTYEYFRSSLGYQKYNIVYNLGGAAEGDNWPAGLSDDVDVVGTVASFVGYNTYIGSYTLANETVAVNGNKAQGYFGLESNGEVAGFQITDLTEGDAPQTTVPNPIDATSPVPVGSCVVTGAFPMALVIPENPSEDINIQVVISINQSFEWQDGNDNAKYEPLLGEQVVDMGTRGVFPTVQ
;
A
#
# COMPACT_ATOMS: atom_id res chain seq x y z
N MET A 1 -95.03 7.56 33.61
CA MET A 1 -95.32 7.32 35.04
C MET A 1 -95.66 5.84 35.18
N VAL A 2 -94.91 5.16 36.05
CA VAL A 2 -94.92 3.75 36.51
C VAL A 2 -95.81 2.69 35.81
N PHE A 3 -95.21 1.48 35.75
CA PHE A 3 -95.77 0.12 35.69
C PHE A 3 -95.81 -0.55 34.30
N LEU A 4 -95.45 -1.82 34.10
CA LEU A 4 -94.65 -2.84 34.81
C LEU A 4 -94.78 -4.14 33.96
N LYS A 5 -93.76 -5.02 33.99
CA LYS A 5 -93.77 -6.49 33.73
C LYS A 5 -94.44 -6.98 32.42
N GLY A 6 -93.80 -7.74 31.53
CA GLY A 6 -92.59 -8.55 31.59
C GLY A 6 -92.87 -9.93 30.98
N LYS A 7 -91.95 -10.49 30.19
CA LYS A 7 -91.54 -11.91 30.26
C LYS A 7 -90.39 -12.23 29.29
N ASN A 8 -89.49 -13.04 29.84
CA ASN A 8 -88.20 -13.51 29.36
C ASN A 8 -88.19 -14.20 27.98
N SER A 9 -87.07 -14.06 27.27
CA SER A 9 -86.47 -15.18 26.56
C SER A 9 -84.95 -15.18 26.75
N MET A 10 -84.43 -16.38 26.96
CA MET A 10 -83.11 -16.76 27.45
C MET A 10 -82.13 -16.88 26.26
N LEU A 11 -80.91 -16.35 26.38
CA LEU A 11 -79.84 -16.58 25.40
C LEU A 11 -78.57 -17.04 26.12
N LEU A 12 -78.07 -18.18 25.65
CA LEU A 12 -76.95 -18.98 26.14
C LEU A 12 -75.64 -18.42 25.56
N GLY A 13 -74.67 -18.06 26.40
CA GLY A 13 -73.34 -17.62 25.98
C GLY A 13 -72.38 -18.81 25.85
N ILE A 14 -71.84 -19.02 24.65
CA ILE A 14 -70.74 -19.96 24.38
C ILE A 14 -69.44 -19.15 24.31
N LEU A 15 -68.47 -19.56 25.12
CA LEU A 15 -67.12 -19.01 25.20
C LEU A 15 -66.26 -19.67 24.12
N GLY A 16 -65.82 -18.90 23.11
CA GLY A 16 -64.89 -19.35 22.07
C GLY A 16 -63.55 -18.65 22.21
N ALA A 17 -62.49 -19.41 22.51
CA ALA A 17 -61.11 -18.92 22.53
C ALA A 17 -60.57 -18.78 21.10
N PHE A 18 -60.23 -17.56 20.69
CA PHE A 18 -59.50 -17.29 19.45
C PHE A 18 -57.99 -17.42 19.71
N ALA A 19 -57.36 -18.41 19.07
CA ALA A 19 -55.90 -18.46 18.95
C ALA A 19 -55.48 -17.59 17.76
N PHE A 20 -54.74 -16.51 18.04
CA PHE A 20 -54.05 -15.73 17.02
C PHE A 20 -52.76 -16.47 16.63
N GLY A 21 -52.66 -16.90 15.37
CA GLY A 21 -51.41 -17.36 14.78
C GLY A 21 -50.57 -16.17 14.32
N CYS A 22 -49.42 -15.95 14.94
CA CYS A 22 -48.36 -15.12 14.39
C CYS A 22 -47.65 -15.92 13.29
N SER A 23 -47.72 -15.46 12.04
CA SER A 23 -46.74 -15.87 11.03
C SER A 23 -45.41 -15.25 11.44
N GLN A 24 -44.47 -16.08 11.91
CA GLN A 24 -43.08 -15.66 12.00
C GLN A 24 -42.58 -15.42 10.58
N VAL A 25 -42.28 -14.17 10.26
CA VAL A 25 -41.40 -13.86 9.15
C VAL A 25 -40.04 -14.40 9.57
N GLU A 26 -39.59 -15.49 8.97
CA GLU A 26 -38.20 -15.91 9.07
C GLU A 26 -37.37 -14.81 8.40
N ILE A 27 -36.85 -13.90 9.23
CA ILE A 27 -35.79 -12.99 8.81
C ILE A 27 -34.56 -13.89 8.75
N THR A 28 -34.25 -14.43 7.58
CA THR A 28 -32.95 -15.06 7.36
C THR A 28 -31.92 -13.97 7.65
N PRO A 29 -31.02 -14.12 8.64
CA PRO A 29 -29.93 -13.18 8.77
C PRO A 29 -29.20 -13.11 7.42
N PRO A 30 -28.68 -11.93 7.02
CA PRO A 30 -27.79 -11.87 5.86
C PRO A 30 -26.75 -12.98 6.02
N ALA A 31 -26.51 -13.75 4.96
CA ALA A 31 -25.38 -14.68 4.99
C ALA A 31 -24.14 -13.85 5.34
N GLU A 32 -23.40 -14.28 6.37
CA GLU A 32 -22.09 -13.66 6.60
C GLU A 32 -21.26 -13.90 5.36
N ASP A 33 -20.74 -12.82 4.78
CA ASP A 33 -19.87 -12.88 3.62
C ASP A 33 -18.46 -13.19 4.11
N PHE A 34 -17.88 -14.26 3.60
CA PHE A 34 -16.51 -14.62 3.93
C PHE A 34 -15.56 -13.69 3.18
N MET A 35 -14.46 -13.33 3.82
CA MET A 35 -13.56 -12.29 3.30
C MET A 35 -12.25 -12.89 2.77
N LEU A 36 -11.74 -12.29 1.70
CA LEU A 36 -10.32 -12.34 1.35
C LEU A 36 -9.62 -11.23 2.12
N ASN A 37 -8.81 -11.61 3.12
CA ASN A 37 -8.02 -10.69 3.91
C ASN A 37 -6.57 -10.70 3.41
N ILE A 38 -6.06 -9.54 3.01
CA ILE A 38 -4.69 -9.40 2.50
C ILE A 38 -3.93 -8.45 3.43
N THR A 39 -2.97 -9.00 4.16
CA THR A 39 -2.09 -8.27 5.08
C THR A 39 -0.76 -7.97 4.41
N PHE A 40 -0.36 -6.71 4.38
CA PHE A 40 0.94 -6.28 3.87
C PHE A 40 1.97 -6.15 5.00
N VAL A 41 3.19 -6.62 4.77
CA VAL A 41 4.27 -6.56 5.74
C VAL A 41 5.54 -6.07 5.04
N MET A 42 6.16 -5.03 5.59
CA MET A 42 7.49 -4.59 5.17
C MET A 42 8.53 -5.42 5.90
N ASP A 43 9.43 -6.07 5.18
CA ASP A 43 10.44 -6.96 5.75
C ASP A 43 11.83 -6.65 5.17
N ASP A 44 12.77 -6.36 6.07
CA ASP A 44 14.14 -5.99 5.73
C ASP A 44 15.08 -7.21 5.67
N THR A 45 14.58 -8.38 6.07
CA THR A 45 15.27 -9.68 6.00
C THR A 45 14.88 -10.49 4.76
N ALA A 46 13.78 -10.11 4.09
CA ALA A 46 13.36 -10.72 2.84
C ALA A 46 14.41 -10.53 1.73
N ASP A 47 14.42 -11.45 0.77
CA ASP A 47 15.38 -11.41 -0.34
C ASP A 47 15.24 -10.09 -1.12
N ARG A 48 16.40 -9.51 -1.46
CA ARG A 48 16.50 -8.37 -2.39
C ARG A 48 16.52 -8.93 -3.81
N LEU A 49 15.50 -8.61 -4.60
CA LEU A 49 15.35 -9.05 -5.98
C LEU A 49 15.66 -7.94 -6.97
N ASP A 50 16.01 -8.30 -8.20
CA ASP A 50 16.04 -7.40 -9.35
C ASP A 50 14.65 -7.32 -10.03
N ASN A 51 14.58 -6.67 -11.19
CA ASN A 51 13.34 -6.52 -11.96
C ASN A 51 12.82 -7.83 -12.57
N LEU A 52 13.67 -8.87 -12.70
CA LEU A 52 13.30 -10.19 -13.16
C LEU A 52 12.95 -11.14 -12.01
N GLY A 53 12.97 -10.65 -10.77
CA GLY A 53 12.67 -11.46 -9.58
C GLY A 53 13.82 -12.36 -9.15
N ASP A 54 15.04 -12.13 -9.66
CA ASP A 54 16.24 -12.88 -9.26
C ASP A 54 16.93 -12.20 -8.06
N PRO A 55 17.46 -12.97 -7.08
CA PRO A 55 18.20 -12.39 -5.97
C PRO A 55 19.43 -11.60 -6.42
N VAL A 56 19.63 -10.42 -5.83
CA VAL A 56 20.72 -9.50 -6.20
C VAL A 56 21.24 -8.77 -4.96
N SER A 57 22.54 -8.46 -4.95
CA SER A 57 23.17 -7.60 -3.94
C SER A 57 23.18 -6.15 -4.42
N VAL A 58 23.47 -5.21 -3.51
CA VAL A 58 23.79 -3.83 -3.91
C VAL A 58 25.01 -3.85 -4.86
N PRO A 59 24.96 -3.16 -6.02
CA PRO A 59 26.08 -3.08 -6.95
C PRO A 59 27.33 -2.43 -6.33
N ALA A 60 28.52 -2.79 -6.82
CA ALA A 60 29.75 -2.13 -6.40
C ALA A 60 29.76 -0.64 -6.81
N GLY A 61 30.20 0.24 -5.89
CA GLY A 61 30.12 1.70 -6.05
C GLY A 61 28.79 2.31 -5.59
N ASN A 62 27.85 1.47 -5.14
CA ASN A 62 26.61 1.89 -4.52
C ASN A 62 26.56 1.40 -3.06
N ALA A 63 25.80 2.09 -2.24
CA ALA A 63 25.39 1.65 -0.92
C ALA A 63 23.87 1.68 -0.82
N GLY A 64 23.32 0.97 0.17
CA GLY A 64 21.89 0.92 0.40
C GLY A 64 21.54 0.75 1.87
N GLN A 65 20.35 1.17 2.25
CA GLN A 65 19.83 1.05 3.62
C GLN A 65 18.39 0.55 3.62
N ASN A 66 17.99 -0.06 4.73
CA ASN A 66 16.62 -0.50 4.97
C ASN A 66 15.82 0.72 5.47
N PRO A 67 14.86 1.25 4.70
CA PRO A 67 14.06 2.38 5.14
C PRO A 67 13.14 1.98 6.30
N ASP A 68 12.95 2.89 7.26
CA ASP A 68 12.01 2.73 8.37
C ASP A 68 10.60 3.15 7.91
N PHE A 69 9.78 2.15 7.59
CA PHE A 69 8.59 2.34 6.76
C PHE A 69 7.35 2.77 7.55
N GLU A 70 6.66 3.81 7.09
CA GLU A 70 5.48 4.37 7.78
C GLU A 70 4.18 4.14 7.02
N THR A 71 4.18 4.29 5.68
CA THR A 71 2.93 4.26 4.89
C THR A 71 3.16 3.73 3.48
N LEU A 72 2.30 2.80 3.05
CA LEU A 72 2.27 2.21 1.72
C LEU A 72 0.98 2.62 1.02
N GLY A 73 1.09 3.26 -0.13
CA GLY A 73 -0.02 3.48 -1.05
C GLY A 73 -0.16 2.32 -2.03
N ILE A 74 -1.38 1.79 -2.12
CA ILE A 74 -1.76 0.75 -3.05
C ILE A 74 -2.78 1.32 -4.05
N HIS A 75 -2.46 1.22 -5.33
CA HIS A 75 -3.38 1.61 -6.40
C HIS A 75 -4.15 0.42 -6.96
N PHE A 76 -3.56 -0.77 -7.00
CA PHE A 76 -4.17 -1.94 -7.63
C PHE A 76 -3.73 -3.22 -6.95
N ILE A 77 -4.63 -4.20 -6.84
CA ILE A 77 -4.33 -5.58 -6.45
C ILE A 77 -5.02 -6.53 -7.44
N GLY A 78 -4.27 -7.49 -7.96
CA GLY A 78 -4.79 -8.51 -8.87
C GLY A 78 -4.27 -9.92 -8.58
N LEU A 79 -5.09 -10.91 -8.93
CA LEU A 79 -4.79 -12.33 -8.83
C LEU A 79 -4.79 -12.95 -10.22
N TYR A 80 -3.77 -13.74 -10.53
CA TYR A 80 -3.51 -14.25 -11.87
C TYR A 80 -3.44 -15.78 -11.86
N PRO A 81 -4.25 -16.47 -12.71
CA PRO A 81 -4.28 -17.93 -12.74
C PRO A 81 -2.92 -18.57 -12.98
N ASP A 82 -2.18 -18.09 -13.97
CA ASP A 82 -0.86 -18.62 -14.32
C ASP A 82 0.03 -17.54 -14.97
N ARG A 83 1.28 -17.90 -15.25
CA ARG A 83 2.31 -17.03 -15.85
C ARG A 83 2.02 -16.53 -17.27
N PHE A 84 1.06 -17.13 -17.96
CA PHE A 84 0.65 -16.77 -19.32
C PHE A 84 -0.58 -15.85 -19.33
N THR A 85 -1.24 -15.63 -18.19
CA THR A 85 -2.35 -14.69 -18.09
C THR A 85 -1.83 -13.26 -18.36
N PRO A 86 -2.32 -12.58 -19.41
CA PRO A 86 -1.95 -11.18 -19.68
C PRO A 86 -2.35 -10.27 -18.51
N TYR A 87 -1.61 -9.16 -18.31
CA TYR A 87 -1.87 -8.20 -17.23
C TYR A 87 -3.35 -7.77 -17.12
N GLU A 88 -4.01 -7.46 -18.23
CA GLU A 88 -5.41 -7.01 -18.26
C GLU A 88 -6.45 -8.11 -17.95
N ASN A 89 -6.03 -9.37 -17.91
CA ASN A 89 -6.93 -10.53 -17.78
C ASN A 89 -6.85 -11.21 -16.41
N GLY A 90 -6.18 -10.60 -15.44
CA GLY A 90 -6.22 -11.05 -14.05
C GLY A 90 -7.55 -10.71 -13.38
N LEU A 91 -7.86 -11.40 -12.28
CA LEU A 91 -8.94 -10.99 -11.39
C LEU A 91 -8.49 -9.73 -10.64
N THR A 92 -9.20 -8.62 -10.84
CA THR A 92 -8.97 -7.39 -10.05
C THR A 92 -9.64 -7.55 -8.69
N VAL A 93 -8.83 -7.51 -7.62
CA VAL A 93 -9.31 -7.56 -6.23
C VAL A 93 -9.58 -6.15 -5.72
N PHE A 94 -8.74 -5.19 -6.10
CA PHE A 94 -8.86 -3.80 -5.68
C PHE A 94 -8.26 -2.88 -6.75
N SER A 95 -8.87 -1.71 -6.92
CA SER A 95 -8.31 -0.61 -7.68
C SER A 95 -8.78 0.71 -7.08
N SER A 96 -7.84 1.63 -6.81
CA SER A 96 -8.17 2.99 -6.37
C SER A 96 -8.55 3.87 -7.56
N PRO A 97 -9.27 4.99 -7.34
CA PRO A 97 -9.70 5.87 -8.41
C PRO A 97 -8.54 6.51 -9.21
N THR A 98 -8.84 6.86 -10.46
CA THR A 98 -8.01 7.69 -11.33
C THR A 98 -8.69 9.04 -11.59
N THR A 99 -7.91 10.02 -12.04
CA THR A 99 -8.39 11.38 -12.34
C THR A 99 -7.67 12.01 -13.52
N ASP A 100 -8.39 12.83 -14.28
CA ASP A 100 -7.86 13.65 -15.38
C ASP A 100 -7.56 15.10 -14.94
N ALA A 101 -7.60 15.40 -13.63
CA ALA A 101 -7.46 16.77 -13.12
C ALA A 101 -6.14 17.45 -13.53
N GLY A 102 -5.05 16.68 -13.67
CA GLY A 102 -3.76 17.16 -14.17
C GLY A 102 -3.61 17.15 -15.69
N GLY A 103 -4.68 16.87 -16.44
CA GLY A 103 -4.75 16.93 -17.90
C GLY A 103 -4.60 15.59 -18.64
N VAL A 104 -3.90 14.62 -18.06
CA VAL A 104 -3.85 13.22 -18.50
C VAL A 104 -4.18 12.32 -17.32
N GLU A 105 -4.80 11.17 -17.60
CA GLU A 105 -5.22 10.21 -16.57
C GLU A 105 -4.06 9.85 -15.64
N ALA A 106 -4.34 9.88 -14.35
CA ALA A 106 -3.38 9.68 -13.28
C ALA A 106 -4.02 8.98 -12.09
N ILE A 107 -3.23 8.32 -11.24
CA ILE A 107 -3.68 7.88 -9.92
C ILE A 107 -4.19 9.10 -9.15
N ASP A 108 -5.38 9.01 -8.56
CA ASP A 108 -5.86 10.02 -7.64
C ASP A 108 -5.27 9.77 -6.24
N PHE A 109 -4.17 10.45 -5.93
CA PHE A 109 -3.42 10.25 -4.69
C PHE A 109 -4.29 10.44 -3.43
N GLU A 110 -5.23 11.39 -3.44
CA GLU A 110 -6.08 11.65 -2.27
C GLU A 110 -7.05 10.50 -1.98
N ASN A 111 -7.31 9.65 -2.97
CA ASN A 111 -8.24 8.52 -2.90
C ASN A 111 -7.52 7.16 -3.05
N GLU A 112 -6.19 7.13 -2.92
CA GLU A 112 -5.43 5.87 -2.87
C GLU A 112 -5.68 5.11 -1.55
N LEU A 113 -5.47 3.80 -1.55
CA LEU A 113 -5.49 3.01 -0.32
C LEU A 113 -4.14 3.16 0.39
N PHE A 114 -4.16 3.76 1.59
CA PHE A 114 -2.98 3.86 2.43
C PHE A 114 -3.01 2.82 3.55
N LEU A 115 -1.90 2.09 3.68
CA LEU A 115 -1.67 1.10 4.71
C LEU A 115 -0.51 1.56 5.60
N THR A 116 -0.65 1.36 6.91
CA THR A 116 0.40 1.64 7.90
C THR A 116 0.83 0.34 8.58
N GLU A 117 1.87 0.36 9.42
CA GLU A 117 2.30 -0.82 10.18
C GLU A 117 1.15 -1.44 11.01
N THR A 118 0.28 -0.60 11.58
CA THR A 118 -0.84 -1.05 12.42
C THR A 118 -2.14 -1.30 11.64
N GLU A 119 -2.32 -0.64 10.50
CA GLU A 119 -3.49 -0.76 9.62
C GLU A 119 -3.01 -1.26 8.26
N ASN A 120 -2.63 -2.53 8.22
CA ASN A 120 -1.95 -3.15 7.08
C ASN A 120 -2.79 -4.17 6.31
N MET A 121 -4.09 -4.22 6.55
CA MET A 121 -4.98 -5.22 5.97
C MET A 121 -6.07 -4.58 5.11
N ILE A 122 -6.30 -5.16 3.93
CA ILE A 122 -7.51 -4.95 3.12
C ILE A 122 -8.35 -6.22 3.16
N SER A 123 -9.67 -6.06 3.29
CA SER A 123 -10.64 -7.15 3.24
C SER A 123 -11.62 -6.94 2.09
N VAL A 124 -11.74 -7.93 1.22
CA VAL A 124 -12.69 -7.93 0.09
C VAL A 124 -13.63 -9.12 0.22
N PRO A 125 -14.96 -8.96 0.05
CA PRO A 125 -15.87 -10.10 0.16
C PRO A 125 -15.59 -11.13 -0.94
N LEU A 126 -15.47 -12.41 -0.56
CA LEU A 126 -15.24 -13.50 -1.51
C LEU A 126 -16.41 -13.66 -2.50
N SER A 127 -17.61 -13.20 -2.14
CA SER A 127 -18.75 -13.18 -3.05
C SER A 127 -18.59 -12.23 -4.25
N GLU A 128 -17.68 -11.25 -4.15
CA GLU A 128 -17.35 -10.30 -5.23
C GLU A 128 -16.22 -10.80 -6.13
N LEU A 129 -15.57 -11.91 -5.77
CA LEU A 129 -14.40 -12.43 -6.45
C LEU A 129 -14.73 -13.69 -7.26
N GLU A 130 -14.09 -13.81 -8.43
CA GLU A 130 -14.25 -15.01 -9.26
C GLU A 130 -13.54 -16.20 -8.61
N ALA A 131 -14.27 -17.31 -8.45
CA ALA A 131 -13.71 -18.57 -7.99
C ALA A 131 -12.64 -19.08 -8.96
N GLY A 132 -11.53 -19.60 -8.44
CA GLY A 132 -10.41 -19.98 -9.27
C GLY A 132 -9.18 -20.42 -8.48
N THR A 133 -8.14 -20.78 -9.22
CA THR A 133 -6.80 -21.04 -8.68
C THR A 133 -5.86 -20.01 -9.26
N TYR A 134 -5.12 -19.32 -8.40
CA TYR A 134 -4.27 -18.19 -8.74
C TYR A 134 -2.84 -18.45 -8.29
N GLU A 135 -1.93 -18.60 -9.25
CA GLU A 135 -0.50 -18.84 -8.98
C GLU A 135 0.27 -17.55 -8.67
N TYR A 136 -0.25 -16.38 -9.08
CA TYR A 136 0.46 -15.11 -8.97
C TYR A 136 -0.39 -14.01 -8.34
N PHE A 137 0.26 -13.21 -7.52
CA PHE A 137 -0.23 -11.94 -6.98
C PHE A 137 0.45 -10.80 -7.73
N ARG A 138 -0.32 -9.74 -8.03
CA ARG A 138 0.22 -8.47 -8.54
C ARG A 138 -0.33 -7.31 -7.74
N SER A 139 0.50 -6.29 -7.54
CA SER A 139 0.06 -5.05 -6.90
C SER A 139 0.75 -3.85 -7.54
N SER A 140 0.01 -2.76 -7.78
CA SER A 140 0.59 -1.46 -8.11
C SER A 140 0.84 -0.71 -6.81
N LEU A 141 2.12 -0.56 -6.44
CA LEU A 141 2.50 0.28 -5.30
C LEU A 141 2.59 1.72 -5.82
N GLY A 142 1.70 2.60 -5.38
CA GLY A 142 1.64 3.98 -5.87
C GLY A 142 2.48 4.95 -5.05
N TYR A 143 2.61 4.69 -3.75
CA TYR A 143 3.26 5.61 -2.81
C TYR A 143 3.99 4.87 -1.69
N GLN A 144 5.06 5.47 -1.19
CA GLN A 144 5.79 5.02 -0.02
C GLN A 144 6.16 6.23 0.85
N LYS A 145 5.97 6.10 2.16
CA LYS A 145 6.49 7.04 3.16
C LYS A 145 7.37 6.29 4.14
N TYR A 146 8.56 6.79 4.37
CA TYR A 146 9.52 6.16 5.27
C TYR A 146 10.60 7.14 5.74
N ASN A 147 11.32 6.77 6.78
CA ASN A 147 12.50 7.48 7.23
C ASN A 147 13.77 6.81 6.71
N ILE A 148 14.77 7.65 6.42
CA ILE A 148 16.14 7.25 6.08
C ILE A 148 17.12 7.93 7.03
N VAL A 149 18.29 7.34 7.18
CA VAL A 149 19.45 8.01 7.79
C VAL A 149 20.32 8.57 6.68
N TYR A 150 20.66 9.85 6.78
CA TYR A 150 21.65 10.47 5.90
C TYR A 150 22.64 11.28 6.75
N ASN A 151 23.84 11.46 6.23
CA ASN A 151 24.93 12.12 6.93
C ASN A 151 25.13 13.53 6.37
N LEU A 152 25.46 14.46 7.26
CA LEU A 152 25.67 15.86 6.93
C LEU A 152 27.07 16.16 6.39
N GLY A 153 27.88 15.15 6.07
CA GLY A 153 29.19 15.30 5.46
C GLY A 153 29.14 16.26 4.28
N GLY A 154 30.05 17.23 4.25
CA GLY A 154 30.06 18.33 3.28
C GLY A 154 29.34 19.59 3.76
N ALA A 155 28.53 19.53 4.83
CA ALA A 155 27.88 20.71 5.38
C ALA A 155 28.89 21.77 5.85
N ALA A 156 30.07 21.34 6.34
CA ALA A 156 31.13 22.27 6.75
C ALA A 156 31.71 23.12 5.60
N GLU A 157 31.45 22.74 4.34
CA GLU A 157 31.83 23.52 3.15
C GLU A 157 30.81 24.64 2.83
N GLY A 158 29.60 24.57 3.41
CA GLY A 158 28.54 25.55 3.21
C GLY A 158 28.64 26.78 4.11
N ASP A 159 28.01 27.88 3.69
CA ASP A 159 28.07 29.18 4.39
C ASP A 159 27.38 29.19 5.77
N ASN A 160 26.53 28.21 6.06
CA ASN A 160 25.64 28.21 7.24
C ASN A 160 26.08 27.24 8.34
N TRP A 161 27.12 26.43 8.13
CA TRP A 161 27.54 25.44 9.13
C TRP A 161 28.38 26.08 10.26
N PRO A 162 28.14 25.77 11.54
CA PRO A 162 28.90 26.36 12.64
C PRO A 162 30.39 26.04 12.57
N ALA A 163 31.22 27.07 12.63
CA ALA A 163 32.67 26.92 12.59
C ALA A 163 33.19 26.03 13.74
N GLY A 164 33.95 24.98 13.39
CA GLY A 164 34.53 24.04 14.35
C GLY A 164 33.60 22.92 14.82
N LEU A 165 32.38 22.83 14.27
CA LEU A 165 31.48 21.70 14.48
C LEU A 165 31.73 20.62 13.42
N SER A 166 31.80 19.35 13.84
CA SER A 166 31.92 18.20 12.93
C SER A 166 30.64 18.04 12.12
N ASP A 167 30.75 17.91 10.81
CA ASP A 167 29.64 17.61 9.88
C ASP A 167 29.45 16.11 9.63
N ASP A 168 30.37 15.26 10.11
CA ASP A 168 30.14 13.80 10.21
C ASP A 168 29.11 13.49 11.30
N VAL A 169 27.84 13.74 10.99
CA VAL A 169 26.69 13.56 11.86
C VAL A 169 25.54 12.98 11.05
N ASP A 170 25.02 11.86 11.55
CA ASP A 170 23.84 11.20 11.00
C ASP A 170 22.57 11.89 11.51
N VAL A 171 21.64 12.12 10.60
CA VAL A 171 20.31 12.68 10.88
C VAL A 171 19.24 11.88 10.16
N VAL A 172 18.01 12.01 10.64
CA VAL A 172 16.85 11.33 10.06
C VAL A 172 16.19 12.26 9.06
N GLY A 173 15.94 11.74 7.86
CA GLY A 173 15.13 12.38 6.84
C GLY A 173 13.85 11.57 6.60
N THR A 174 12.72 12.25 6.43
CA THR A 174 11.46 11.63 6.02
C THR A 174 11.32 11.77 4.51
N VAL A 175 11.04 10.66 3.84
CA VAL A 175 10.83 10.59 2.39
C VAL A 175 9.38 10.27 2.09
N ALA A 176 8.79 11.00 1.17
CA ALA A 176 7.53 10.68 0.50
C ALA A 176 7.85 10.39 -0.97
N SER A 177 7.75 9.13 -1.38
CA SER A 177 8.17 8.62 -2.68
C SER A 177 6.97 8.12 -3.49
N PHE A 178 6.77 8.70 -4.67
CA PHE A 178 5.69 8.37 -5.59
C PHE A 178 6.20 7.41 -6.64
N VAL A 179 6.04 6.12 -6.33
CA VAL A 179 6.56 5.03 -7.16
C VAL A 179 5.57 4.57 -8.22
N GLY A 180 4.27 4.85 -8.09
CA GLY A 180 3.26 4.50 -9.09
C GLY A 180 3.50 5.10 -10.47
N TYR A 181 2.67 4.71 -11.44
CA TYR A 181 2.58 5.48 -12.69
C TYR A 181 2.10 6.90 -12.40
N ASN A 182 2.02 7.73 -13.45
CA ASN A 182 1.53 9.10 -13.39
C ASN A 182 0.47 9.34 -12.28
N THR A 183 0.81 10.15 -11.27
CA THR A 183 -0.03 10.40 -10.08
C THR A 183 -0.41 11.86 -10.01
N TYR A 184 -1.69 12.15 -9.86
CA TYR A 184 -2.17 13.49 -9.56
C TYR A 184 -2.07 13.73 -8.05
N ILE A 185 -1.30 14.74 -7.67
CA ILE A 185 -1.02 15.06 -6.29
C ILE A 185 -1.59 16.46 -6.01
N GLY A 186 -2.54 16.55 -5.07
CA GLY A 186 -2.94 17.83 -4.49
C GLY A 186 -1.83 18.35 -3.59
N SER A 187 -1.62 17.66 -2.47
CA SER A 187 -0.50 17.87 -1.56
C SER A 187 -0.15 16.58 -0.81
N TYR A 188 1.05 16.51 -0.24
CA TYR A 188 1.46 15.44 0.67
C TYR A 188 2.20 15.99 1.89
N THR A 189 2.22 15.20 2.96
CA THR A 189 2.88 15.56 4.23
C THR A 189 4.07 14.67 4.49
N LEU A 190 5.18 15.30 4.87
CA LEU A 190 6.39 14.64 5.34
C LEU A 190 6.32 14.51 6.87
N ALA A 191 7.39 14.82 7.60
CA ALA A 191 7.37 14.87 9.06
C ALA A 191 6.60 16.09 9.58
N ASN A 192 6.99 17.30 9.16
CA ASN A 192 6.39 18.55 9.62
C ASN A 192 5.93 19.45 8.46
N GLU A 193 6.55 19.28 7.29
CA GLU A 193 6.24 20.08 6.11
C GLU A 193 5.13 19.47 5.26
N THR A 194 4.40 20.36 4.58
CA THR A 194 3.39 20.00 3.56
C THR A 194 3.80 20.56 2.22
N VAL A 195 3.90 19.70 1.22
CA VAL A 195 4.24 20.09 -0.15
C VAL A 195 2.96 20.16 -0.98
N ALA A 196 2.68 21.34 -1.53
CA ALA A 196 1.56 21.54 -2.46
C ALA A 196 2.04 21.35 -3.90
N VAL A 197 1.49 20.35 -4.59
CA VAL A 197 1.87 20.02 -5.97
C VAL A 197 0.81 20.50 -6.96
N ASN A 198 -0.46 20.19 -6.69
CA ASN A 198 -1.62 20.49 -7.53
C ASN A 198 -1.42 20.10 -9.00
N GLY A 199 -0.90 18.91 -9.25
CA GLY A 199 -0.56 18.46 -10.60
C GLY A 199 -0.08 17.02 -10.69
N ASN A 200 0.09 16.58 -11.94
CA ASN A 200 0.60 15.24 -12.24
C ASN A 200 2.12 15.17 -12.02
N LYS A 201 2.57 14.08 -11.41
CA LYS A 201 3.98 13.71 -11.28
C LYS A 201 4.20 12.32 -11.85
N ALA A 202 5.33 12.16 -12.53
CA ALA A 202 5.74 10.86 -13.07
C ALA A 202 6.27 9.95 -11.94
N GLN A 203 6.36 8.66 -12.24
CA GLN A 203 7.04 7.68 -11.40
C GLN A 203 8.44 8.18 -11.00
N GLY A 204 8.76 8.01 -9.72
CA GLY A 204 10.06 8.35 -9.15
C GLY A 204 10.12 9.72 -8.51
N TYR A 205 9.09 10.57 -8.66
CA TYR A 205 9.01 11.83 -7.93
C TYR A 205 9.02 11.59 -6.42
N PHE A 206 9.76 12.40 -5.68
CA PHE A 206 9.80 12.34 -4.22
C PHE A 206 10.02 13.70 -3.58
N GLY A 207 9.58 13.81 -2.33
CA GLY A 207 10.03 14.83 -1.39
C GLY A 207 10.85 14.21 -0.26
N LEU A 208 11.89 14.91 0.17
CA LEU A 208 12.71 14.57 1.33
C LEU A 208 12.73 15.78 2.27
N GLU A 209 12.22 15.59 3.48
CA GLU A 209 12.30 16.56 4.57
C GLU A 209 13.38 16.14 5.55
N SER A 210 14.23 17.09 5.85
CA SER A 210 15.37 16.98 6.74
C SER A 210 15.13 17.81 7.97
N ASN A 211 14.97 17.15 9.13
CA ASN A 211 14.75 17.84 10.40
C ASN A 211 15.61 17.30 11.52
N GLY A 212 16.18 18.20 12.31
CA GLY A 212 16.92 17.83 13.51
C GLY A 212 17.66 18.99 14.14
N GLU A 213 18.38 18.69 15.23
CA GLU A 213 19.26 19.64 15.90
C GLU A 213 20.63 18.98 16.12
N VAL A 214 21.70 19.65 15.68
CA VAL A 214 23.08 19.22 15.94
C VAL A 214 23.78 20.30 16.74
N ALA A 215 24.04 20.02 18.02
CA ALA A 215 24.73 20.95 18.93
C ALA A 215 24.14 22.38 18.97
N GLY A 216 22.80 22.51 18.93
CA GLY A 216 22.10 23.80 18.91
C GLY A 216 21.89 24.38 17.51
N PHE A 217 22.40 23.75 16.46
CA PHE A 217 22.16 24.11 15.07
C PHE A 217 20.95 23.36 14.54
N GLN A 218 19.91 24.10 14.13
CA GLN A 218 18.70 23.50 13.57
C GLN A 218 18.90 23.17 12.09
N ILE A 219 18.46 21.97 11.73
CA ILE A 219 18.39 21.47 10.38
C ILE A 219 16.92 21.45 10.02
N THR A 220 16.57 22.18 8.98
CA THR A 220 15.23 22.23 8.42
C THR A 220 15.42 22.47 6.94
N ASP A 221 15.37 21.40 6.16
CA ASP A 221 15.48 21.48 4.70
C ASP A 221 14.42 20.60 4.04
N LEU A 222 13.95 21.06 2.89
CA LEU A 222 12.96 20.37 2.08
C LEU A 222 13.48 20.32 0.65
N THR A 223 13.66 19.11 0.17
CA THR A 223 14.10 18.86 -1.20
C THR A 223 13.05 18.05 -1.94
N GLU A 224 12.90 18.33 -3.23
CA GLU A 224 12.10 17.55 -4.15
C GLU A 224 13.00 17.07 -5.29
N GLY A 225 12.74 15.87 -5.80
CA GLY A 225 13.52 15.30 -6.89
C GLY A 225 12.79 14.16 -7.59
N ASP A 226 13.50 13.53 -8.52
CA ASP A 226 13.03 12.34 -9.24
C ASP A 226 14.13 11.28 -9.16
N ALA A 227 13.81 10.07 -8.66
CA ALA A 227 14.74 8.96 -8.70
C ALA A 227 14.90 8.45 -10.14
N PRO A 228 16.13 8.15 -10.58
CA PRO A 228 16.37 7.72 -11.95
C PRO A 228 15.80 6.33 -12.22
N GLN A 229 15.69 5.47 -11.20
CA GLN A 229 15.10 4.14 -11.30
C GLN A 229 14.17 3.88 -10.11
N THR A 230 13.17 3.04 -10.35
CA THR A 230 12.34 2.40 -9.34
C THR A 230 12.24 0.92 -9.72
N THR A 231 12.96 0.04 -9.04
CA THR A 231 12.90 -1.40 -9.34
C THR A 231 11.50 -1.94 -9.06
N VAL A 232 10.99 -2.73 -10.01
CA VAL A 232 9.66 -3.35 -9.97
C VAL A 232 9.83 -4.84 -10.32
N PRO A 233 9.88 -5.75 -9.34
CA PRO A 233 10.08 -7.16 -9.62
C PRO A 233 8.91 -7.79 -10.40
N ASN A 234 9.20 -8.42 -11.54
CA ASN A 234 8.25 -9.23 -12.30
C ASN A 234 8.91 -10.54 -12.80
N PRO A 235 8.82 -11.64 -12.03
CA PRO A 235 9.43 -12.93 -12.39
C PRO A 235 8.82 -13.60 -13.63
N ILE A 236 7.73 -13.07 -14.16
CA ILE A 236 7.05 -13.59 -15.34
C ILE A 236 7.01 -12.57 -16.49
N ASP A 237 7.89 -11.57 -16.48
CA ASP A 237 7.92 -10.50 -17.49
C ASP A 237 8.01 -11.04 -18.94
N ALA A 238 8.77 -12.10 -19.15
CA ALA A 238 8.93 -12.73 -20.46
C ALA A 238 7.62 -13.32 -21.04
N THR A 239 6.65 -13.67 -20.20
CA THR A 239 5.37 -14.27 -20.62
C THR A 239 4.15 -13.40 -20.33
N SER A 240 4.22 -12.53 -19.33
CA SER A 240 3.19 -11.59 -18.93
C SER A 240 3.86 -10.27 -18.47
N PRO A 241 4.26 -9.40 -19.41
CA PRO A 241 4.83 -8.11 -19.06
C PRO A 241 3.77 -7.18 -18.48
N VAL A 242 4.20 -6.20 -17.69
CA VAL A 242 3.34 -5.13 -17.15
C VAL A 242 3.57 -3.82 -17.91
N PRO A 243 2.63 -2.88 -17.91
CA PRO A 243 2.84 -1.58 -18.54
C PRO A 243 4.06 -0.87 -17.95
N VAL A 244 4.87 -0.25 -18.82
CA VAL A 244 6.05 0.50 -18.39
C VAL A 244 5.64 1.65 -17.47
N GLY A 245 6.33 1.79 -16.34
CA GLY A 245 6.02 2.81 -15.34
C GLY A 245 4.81 2.51 -14.46
N SER A 246 4.14 1.35 -14.62
CA SER A 246 2.97 0.97 -13.80
C SER A 246 3.29 0.71 -12.34
N CYS A 247 4.57 0.44 -12.02
CA CYS A 247 5.00 -0.01 -10.70
C CYS A 247 4.28 -1.26 -10.18
N VAL A 248 3.80 -2.09 -11.12
CA VAL A 248 3.14 -3.36 -10.80
C VAL A 248 4.19 -4.41 -10.47
N VAL A 249 4.34 -4.68 -9.18
CA VAL A 249 5.16 -5.76 -8.66
C VAL A 249 4.40 -7.09 -8.74
N THR A 250 5.11 -8.16 -9.06
CA THR A 250 4.55 -9.51 -9.22
C THR A 250 5.26 -10.50 -8.29
N GLY A 251 4.48 -11.25 -7.52
CA GLY A 251 4.96 -12.32 -6.66
C GLY A 251 4.27 -13.64 -6.99
N ALA A 252 5.03 -14.73 -7.00
CA ALA A 252 4.47 -16.08 -7.13
C ALA A 252 4.07 -16.60 -5.74
N PHE A 253 2.90 -17.20 -5.61
CA PHE A 253 2.56 -17.92 -4.40
C PHE A 253 3.39 -19.21 -4.31
N PRO A 254 3.98 -19.54 -3.14
CA PRO A 254 4.60 -20.86 -2.94
C PRO A 254 3.60 -22.01 -3.13
N MET A 255 2.34 -21.77 -2.76
CA MET A 255 1.19 -22.62 -3.04
C MET A 255 0.08 -21.74 -3.59
N ALA A 256 -0.42 -22.06 -4.78
CA ALA A 256 -1.46 -21.27 -5.43
C ALA A 256 -2.66 -21.01 -4.51
N LEU A 257 -3.15 -19.78 -4.53
CA LEU A 257 -4.37 -19.38 -3.84
C LEU A 257 -5.57 -20.04 -4.52
N VAL A 258 -6.49 -20.60 -3.74
CA VAL A 258 -7.74 -21.18 -4.25
C VAL A 258 -8.92 -20.44 -3.65
N ILE A 259 -9.71 -19.78 -4.50
CA ILE A 259 -11.01 -19.20 -4.13
C ILE A 259 -12.10 -20.19 -4.56
N PRO A 260 -12.86 -20.80 -3.63
CA PRO A 260 -13.89 -21.78 -3.97
C PRO A 260 -15.18 -21.10 -4.47
N GLU A 261 -15.99 -21.83 -5.26
CA GLU A 261 -17.31 -21.35 -5.72
C GLU A 261 -18.28 -21.07 -4.56
N ASN A 262 -18.11 -21.77 -3.43
CA ASN A 262 -18.93 -21.62 -2.24
C ASN A 262 -18.00 -21.52 -1.02
N PRO A 263 -17.50 -20.31 -0.70
CA PRO A 263 -16.67 -20.09 0.47
C PRO A 263 -17.39 -20.51 1.76
N SER A 264 -16.64 -21.08 2.69
CA SER A 264 -17.12 -21.50 4.01
C SER A 264 -16.30 -20.94 5.17
N GLU A 265 -15.25 -20.18 4.86
CA GLU A 265 -14.35 -19.51 5.79
C GLU A 265 -13.63 -18.37 5.06
N ASP A 266 -13.10 -17.43 5.84
CA ASP A 266 -12.22 -16.38 5.32
C ASP A 266 -10.93 -16.97 4.78
N ILE A 267 -10.38 -16.35 3.74
CA ILE A 267 -9.06 -16.69 3.20
C ILE A 267 -8.10 -15.57 3.57
N ASN A 268 -7.00 -15.93 4.25
CA ASN A 268 -6.01 -14.96 4.71
C ASN A 268 -4.72 -15.09 3.88
N ILE A 269 -4.24 -13.97 3.37
CA ILE A 269 -2.99 -13.86 2.63
C ILE A 269 -2.10 -12.87 3.35
N GLN A 270 -0.83 -13.22 3.50
CA GLN A 270 0.23 -12.28 3.85
C GLN A 270 1.05 -11.97 2.60
N VAL A 271 1.27 -10.68 2.34
CA VAL A 271 2.13 -10.19 1.26
C VAL A 271 3.32 -9.49 1.90
N VAL A 272 4.46 -10.14 1.87
CA VAL A 272 5.72 -9.54 2.31
C VAL A 272 6.30 -8.71 1.17
N ILE A 273 6.57 -7.44 1.44
CA ILE A 273 7.25 -6.50 0.57
C ILE A 273 8.68 -6.34 1.10
N SER A 274 9.67 -6.68 0.28
CA SER A 274 11.07 -6.55 0.68
C SER A 274 11.51 -5.09 0.62
N ILE A 275 11.98 -4.59 1.77
CA ILE A 275 12.61 -3.28 1.94
C ILE A 275 14.13 -3.41 2.14
N ASN A 276 14.68 -4.60 1.91
CA ASN A 276 16.10 -4.89 2.09
C ASN A 276 16.97 -4.03 1.16
N GLN A 277 17.65 -3.05 1.75
CA GLN A 277 18.50 -2.04 1.11
C GLN A 277 17.77 -1.26 0.00
N SER A 278 16.45 -1.11 0.09
CA SER A 278 15.61 -0.60 -1.00
C SER A 278 15.84 0.88 -1.31
N PHE A 279 16.40 1.65 -0.37
CA PHE A 279 16.93 2.98 -0.65
C PHE A 279 18.41 2.86 -1.01
N GLU A 280 18.73 3.01 -2.30
CA GLU A 280 20.08 2.83 -2.87
C GLU A 280 20.62 4.16 -3.41
N TRP A 281 21.89 4.44 -3.19
CA TRP A 281 22.59 5.62 -3.71
C TRP A 281 23.99 5.29 -4.22
N GLN A 282 24.58 6.21 -4.99
CA GLN A 282 25.98 6.17 -5.39
C GLN A 282 26.86 6.53 -4.19
N ASP A 283 27.68 5.59 -3.72
CA ASP A 283 28.61 5.80 -2.61
C ASP A 283 29.96 6.20 -3.18
N GLY A 284 30.22 7.50 -3.19
CA GLY A 284 31.39 8.07 -3.89
C GLY A 284 32.71 7.88 -3.13
N ASN A 285 32.62 7.56 -1.84
CA ASN A 285 33.76 7.53 -0.93
C ASN A 285 33.90 6.21 -0.15
N ASP A 286 33.06 5.22 -0.45
CA ASP A 286 33.03 3.86 0.09
C ASP A 286 32.82 3.82 1.63
N ASN A 287 32.07 4.77 2.19
CA ASN A 287 31.80 4.83 3.64
C ASN A 287 30.42 4.30 4.06
N ALA A 288 29.58 3.92 3.09
CA ALA A 288 28.20 3.43 3.28
C ALA A 288 27.27 4.38 4.04
N LYS A 289 27.52 5.70 3.97
CA LYS A 289 26.63 6.75 4.44
C LYS A 289 26.06 7.49 3.23
N TYR A 290 24.81 7.92 3.33
CA TYR A 290 24.22 8.75 2.29
C TYR A 290 24.56 10.22 2.56
N GLU A 291 25.42 10.81 1.73
CA GLU A 291 25.97 12.16 1.89
C GLU A 291 25.59 13.05 0.68
N PRO A 292 24.33 13.52 0.59
CA PRO A 292 23.85 14.28 -0.57
C PRO A 292 24.61 15.59 -0.79
N LEU A 293 25.16 16.20 0.26
CA LEU A 293 25.95 17.44 0.18
C LEU A 293 27.33 17.22 -0.47
N LEU A 294 27.84 15.98 -0.49
CA LEU A 294 29.03 15.57 -1.24
C LEU A 294 28.70 15.16 -2.69
N GLY A 295 27.45 15.30 -3.10
CA GLY A 295 27.00 15.02 -4.46
C GLY A 295 26.58 13.58 -4.72
N GLU A 296 26.41 12.78 -3.66
CA GLU A 296 25.84 11.44 -3.79
C GLU A 296 24.39 11.51 -4.25
N GLN A 297 24.01 10.60 -5.15
CA GLN A 297 22.71 10.60 -5.80
C GLN A 297 21.97 9.30 -5.53
N VAL A 298 20.67 9.41 -5.23
CA VAL A 298 19.76 8.28 -5.18
C VAL A 298 19.75 7.57 -6.53
N VAL A 299 19.88 6.25 -6.51
CA VAL A 299 19.87 5.36 -7.67
C VAL A 299 18.52 4.67 -7.80
N ASP A 300 18.00 4.15 -6.69
CA ASP A 300 16.77 3.35 -6.67
C ASP A 300 16.02 3.55 -5.35
N MET A 301 14.69 3.59 -5.44
CA MET A 301 13.76 3.66 -4.31
C MET A 301 12.57 2.70 -4.47
N GLY A 302 12.66 1.77 -5.43
CA GLY A 302 11.66 0.74 -5.64
C GLY A 302 11.70 -0.33 -4.55
N THR A 303 10.58 -1.03 -4.38
CA THR A 303 10.54 -2.20 -3.51
C THR A 303 11.34 -3.35 -4.12
N ARG A 304 11.86 -4.24 -3.28
CA ARG A 304 12.88 -5.21 -3.70
C ARG A 304 12.37 -6.65 -3.65
N GLY A 305 11.07 -6.84 -3.69
CA GLY A 305 10.47 -8.17 -3.74
C GLY A 305 9.06 -8.18 -3.22
N VAL A 306 8.27 -9.14 -3.70
CA VAL A 306 6.89 -9.38 -3.25
C VAL A 306 6.69 -10.88 -3.09
N PHE A 307 6.37 -11.29 -1.87
CA PHE A 307 6.27 -12.68 -1.49
C PHE A 307 4.89 -12.95 -0.87
N PRO A 308 3.90 -13.33 -1.69
CA PRO A 308 2.55 -13.62 -1.22
C PRO A 308 2.48 -15.05 -0.66
N THR A 309 1.79 -15.25 0.47
CA THR A 309 1.61 -16.56 1.10
C THR A 309 0.20 -16.69 1.67
N VAL A 310 -0.49 -17.78 1.34
CA VAL A 310 -1.76 -18.17 1.97
C VAL A 310 -1.49 -18.70 3.38
N GLN A 311 -2.24 -18.23 4.38
CA GLN A 311 -2.07 -18.57 5.80
C GLN A 311 -3.00 -19.70 6.25
#